data_AF-A0A969XH41-F1
#
_entry.id   AF-A0A969XH41-F1
#
_cell.length_a   1.000
_cell.length_b   1.000
_cell.length_c   1.000
_cell.angle_alpha   90.00
_cell.angle_beta   90.00
_cell.angle_gamma   90.00
#
_symmetry.space_group_name_H-M   'P 1'
#
loop_
_entity.id
_entity.type
_entity.pdbx_description
1 polymer ?
#
loop_
_entity_poly.entity_id
_entity_poly.type
_entity_poly.pdbx_seq_one_letter_code
_entity_poly.pdbx_strand_id
1 'polypeptide(L)'
;CLETGERPRVTIEDTRGHVLFSNGAYESARAIPRLPADALRVAPLPEGDESTEIVGINDIVQEAGQRRALFSEMGVPWARTTSPFDLTGYTRFHLAPPDVAL
;
A
#
# COMPACT_ATOMS: atom_id res chain seq x y z
N CYS A 1 -21.67 -21.07 -6.55
CA CYS A 1 -21.08 -21.61 -5.31
C CYS A 1 -22.07 -21.59 -4.14
N LEU A 2 -22.44 -20.42 -3.60
CA LEU A 2 -23.43 -20.35 -2.52
C LEU A 2 -24.85 -20.66 -3.00
N GLU A 3 -25.22 -20.15 -4.18
CA GLU A 3 -26.54 -20.38 -4.78
C GLU A 3 -26.60 -21.67 -5.62
N THR A 4 -25.49 -22.03 -6.28
CA THR A 4 -25.42 -23.20 -7.19
C THR A 4 -24.92 -24.48 -6.52
N GLY A 5 -24.41 -24.42 -5.29
CA GLY A 5 -23.76 -25.56 -4.61
C GLY A 5 -22.42 -26.02 -5.22
N GLU A 6 -22.01 -25.44 -6.35
CA GLU A 6 -20.73 -25.76 -7.00
C GLU A 6 -19.55 -25.27 -6.18
N ARG A 7 -18.37 -25.87 -6.38
CA ARG A 7 -17.14 -25.43 -5.71
C ARG A 7 -16.78 -23.97 -6.04
N PRO A 8 -16.23 -23.20 -5.09
CA PRO A 8 -15.73 -21.86 -5.38
C PRO A 8 -14.55 -21.93 -6.37
N ARG A 9 -14.39 -20.89 -7.20
CA ARG A 9 -13.28 -20.80 -8.17
C ARG A 9 -11.92 -20.59 -7.52
N VAL A 10 -11.91 -20.09 -6.30
CA VAL A 10 -10.73 -19.78 -5.49
C VAL A 10 -11.03 -20.29 -4.09
N THR A 11 -10.18 -21.17 -3.55
CA THR A 11 -10.30 -21.61 -2.16
C THR A 11 -9.56 -20.66 -1.22
N ILE A 12 -9.69 -20.84 0.08
CA ILE A 12 -8.94 -20.04 1.06
C ILE A 12 -7.44 -20.29 0.89
N GLU A 13 -7.03 -21.51 0.60
CA GLU A 13 -5.62 -21.88 0.39
C GLU A 13 -5.02 -21.13 -0.80
N ASP A 14 -5.79 -20.93 -1.88
CA ASP A 14 -5.38 -20.16 -3.06
C ASP A 14 -5.11 -18.68 -2.72
N THR A 15 -5.75 -18.15 -1.66
CA THR A 15 -5.54 -16.77 -1.21
C THR A 15 -4.23 -16.57 -0.44
N ARG A 16 -3.52 -17.65 -0.06
CA ARG A 16 -2.31 -17.57 0.76
C ARG A 16 -1.25 -16.66 0.14
N GLY A 17 -1.06 -16.75 -1.18
CA GLY A 17 -0.08 -15.90 -1.89
C GLY A 17 -0.40 -14.41 -1.77
N HIS A 18 -1.68 -14.04 -1.85
CA HIS A 18 -2.12 -12.66 -1.67
C HIS A 18 -1.87 -12.16 -0.24
N VAL A 19 -2.19 -12.97 0.77
CA VAL A 19 -1.95 -12.64 2.18
C VAL A 19 -0.46 -12.48 2.47
N LEU A 20 0.37 -13.39 1.95
CA LEU A 20 1.83 -13.30 2.09
C LEU A 20 2.39 -12.05 1.41
N PHE A 21 1.93 -11.72 0.20
CA PHE A 21 2.34 -10.50 -0.50
C PHE A 21 2.00 -9.24 0.30
N SER A 22 0.74 -9.12 0.77
CA SER A 22 0.28 -7.97 1.55
C SER A 22 1.08 -7.83 2.85
N ASN A 23 1.19 -8.92 3.63
CA ASN A 23 1.93 -8.92 4.88
C ASN A 23 3.42 -8.62 4.68
N GLY A 24 4.04 -9.21 3.64
CA GLY A 24 5.42 -8.95 3.29
C GLY A 24 5.67 -7.49 2.95
N ALA A 25 4.75 -6.81 2.27
CA ALA A 25 4.85 -5.38 1.99
C ALA A 25 4.85 -4.55 3.28
N TYR A 26 3.96 -4.86 4.23
CA TYR A 26 3.93 -4.19 5.54
C TYR A 26 5.17 -4.48 6.39
N GLU A 27 5.59 -5.75 6.49
CA GLU A 27 6.78 -6.16 7.24
C GLU A 27 8.08 -5.59 6.63
N SER A 28 8.15 -5.50 5.30
CA SER A 28 9.22 -4.82 4.58
C SER A 28 9.23 -3.31 4.86
N ALA A 29 8.06 -2.67 4.85
CA ALA A 29 7.93 -1.25 5.12
C ALA A 29 8.15 -0.87 6.59
N ARG A 30 7.85 -1.75 7.55
CA ARG A 30 7.94 -1.50 9.00
C ARG A 30 7.00 -0.43 9.57
N ALA A 31 6.51 0.50 8.76
CA ALA A 31 5.59 1.57 9.14
C ALA A 31 4.97 2.19 7.88
N ILE A 32 3.85 2.91 8.04
CA ILE A 32 3.34 3.83 7.02
C ILE A 32 3.90 5.21 7.35
N PRO A 33 4.87 5.76 6.59
CA PRO A 33 5.41 7.07 6.88
C PRO A 33 4.37 8.16 6.62
N ARG A 34 4.39 9.23 7.41
CA ARG A 34 3.63 10.43 7.08
C ARG A 34 4.25 11.08 5.84
N LEU A 35 3.39 11.47 4.90
CA LEU A 35 3.80 12.26 3.75
C LEU A 35 4.18 13.67 4.23
N PRO A 36 5.21 14.31 3.64
CA PRO A 36 5.54 15.69 3.98
C PRO A 36 4.42 16.61 3.49
N ALA A 37 4.18 17.71 4.22
CA ALA A 37 3.04 18.59 3.97
C ALA A 37 3.07 19.23 2.57
N ASP A 38 4.27 19.44 2.02
CA ASP A 38 4.49 19.99 0.68
C ASP A 38 4.17 19.00 -0.45
N ALA A 39 4.10 17.69 -0.16
CA ALA A 39 3.62 16.68 -1.08
C ALA A 39 2.09 16.57 -1.11
N LEU A 40 1.38 17.28 -0.23
CA LEU A 40 -0.06 17.22 -0.08
C LEU A 40 -0.72 18.55 -0.47
N ARG A 41 -1.87 18.44 -1.13
CA ARG A 41 -2.78 19.55 -1.39
C ARG A 41 -4.11 19.25 -0.75
N VAL A 42 -4.47 20.03 0.27
CA VAL A 42 -5.76 19.97 0.94
C VAL A 42 -6.66 21.06 0.35
N ALA A 43 -7.87 20.69 -0.07
CA ALA A 43 -8.87 21.61 -0.61
C ALA A 43 -10.19 21.43 0.14
N PRO A 44 -10.84 22.52 0.58
CA PRO A 44 -12.15 22.42 1.21
C PRO A 44 -13.21 21.99 0.19
N LEU A 45 -14.18 21.21 0.66
CA LEU A 45 -15.37 20.78 -0.06
C LEU A 45 -16.64 21.40 0.58
N PRO A 46 -17.80 21.31 -0.08
CA PRO A 46 -19.07 21.68 0.55
C PRO A 46 -19.31 20.95 1.87
N GLU A 47 -20.16 21.52 2.73
CA GLU A 47 -20.57 20.92 4.01
C GLU A 47 -19.44 20.74 5.05
N GLY A 48 -18.28 21.38 4.83
CA GLY A 48 -17.15 21.34 5.76
C GLY A 48 -16.25 20.13 5.58
N ASP A 49 -16.43 19.37 4.50
CA ASP A 49 -15.53 18.28 4.12
C ASP A 49 -14.21 18.80 3.55
N GLU A 50 -13.21 17.92 3.45
CA GLU A 50 -11.90 18.21 2.85
C GLU A 50 -11.50 17.11 1.87
N SER A 51 -10.86 17.52 0.78
CA SER A 51 -10.20 16.64 -0.18
C SER A 51 -8.69 16.77 -0.01
N THR A 52 -7.99 15.65 0.15
CA THR A 52 -6.53 15.61 0.22
C THR A 52 -5.98 14.86 -1.00
N GLU A 53 -5.09 15.52 -1.74
CA GLU A 53 -4.43 14.96 -2.92
C GLU A 53 -2.92 14.96 -2.74
N ILE A 54 -2.23 13.94 -3.25
CA ILE A 54 -0.78 13.99 -3.43
C ILE A 54 -0.47 14.82 -4.68
N VAL A 55 0.32 15.87 -4.53
CA VAL A 55 0.67 16.79 -5.61
C VAL A 55 1.31 16.02 -6.78
N GLY A 56 0.70 16.15 -7.97
CA GLY A 56 1.21 15.53 -9.20
C GLY A 56 1.04 14.01 -9.30
N ILE A 57 0.23 13.38 -8.44
CA ILE A 57 0.12 11.91 -8.37
C ILE A 57 -0.24 11.25 -9.70
N ASN A 58 -1.10 11.87 -10.52
CA ASN A 58 -1.50 11.31 -11.80
C ASN A 58 -0.31 11.18 -12.76
N ASP A 59 0.52 12.21 -12.87
CA ASP A 59 1.69 12.20 -13.74
C ASP A 59 2.74 11.20 -13.24
N ILE A 60 2.95 11.15 -11.91
CA ILE A 60 3.85 10.18 -11.26
C ILE A 60 3.41 8.75 -11.56
N VAL A 61 2.11 8.45 -11.46
CA VAL A 61 1.57 7.11 -11.74
C VAL A 61 1.76 6.73 -13.22
N GLN A 62 1.52 7.66 -14.13
CA GLN A 62 1.70 7.41 -15.56
C GLN A 62 3.18 7.15 -15.89
N GLU A 63 4.09 7.96 -15.35
CA GLU A 63 5.54 7.80 -15.56
C GLU A 63 6.03 6.45 -14.99
N ALA A 64 5.62 6.10 -13.77
CA ALA A 64 5.95 4.82 -13.15
C ALA A 64 5.52 3.63 -14.01
N GLY A 65 4.31 3.70 -14.56
CA GLY A 65 3.78 2.68 -15.47
C GLY A 65 4.60 2.53 -16.74
N GLN A 66 4.97 3.66 -17.37
CA GLN A 66 5.80 3.67 -18.59
C GLN A 66 7.21 3.12 -18.33
N ARG A 67 7.80 3.48 -17.19
CA ARG A 67 9.15 3.04 -16.81
C ARG A 67 9.18 1.63 -16.22
N ARG A 68 8.02 1.06 -15.86
CA ARG A 68 7.88 -0.16 -15.06
C ARG A 68 8.74 -0.09 -13.79
N ALA A 69 8.69 1.05 -13.12
CA ALA A 69 9.50 1.37 -11.95
C ALA A 69 8.61 1.70 -10.74
N LEU A 70 9.15 1.51 -9.54
CA LEU A 70 8.53 1.93 -8.28
C LEU A 70 8.75 3.43 -8.06
N PHE A 71 7.85 4.09 -7.30
CA PHE A 71 8.00 5.51 -6.97
C PHE A 71 9.34 5.83 -6.28
N SER A 72 9.84 4.91 -5.45
CA SER A 72 11.13 5.02 -4.77
C SER A 72 12.34 4.98 -5.73
N GLU A 73 12.19 4.35 -6.89
CA GLU A 73 13.23 4.26 -7.93
C GLU A 73 13.21 5.49 -8.86
N MET A 74 12.12 6.24 -8.86
CA MET A 74 11.97 7.46 -9.66
C MET A 74 12.46 8.72 -8.95
N GLY A 75 12.89 8.61 -7.69
CA GLY A 75 13.35 9.75 -6.89
C GLY A 75 12.23 10.64 -6.38
N VAL A 76 11.00 10.12 -6.27
CA VAL A 76 9.87 10.85 -5.70
C VAL A 76 10.16 11.12 -4.21
N PRO A 77 10.15 12.39 -3.74
CA PRO A 77 10.69 12.75 -2.43
C PRO A 77 10.04 12.05 -1.23
N TRP A 78 8.76 11.71 -1.36
CA TRP A 78 7.98 11.06 -0.31
C TRP A 78 7.98 9.53 -0.40
N ALA A 79 8.52 8.98 -1.50
CA ALA A 79 8.65 7.54 -1.67
C ALA A 79 9.98 7.08 -1.06
N ARG A 80 9.99 5.88 -0.47
CA ARG A 80 11.21 5.27 0.07
C ARG A 80 11.39 3.86 -0.43
N THR A 81 12.64 3.46 -0.58
CA THR A 81 13.00 2.05 -0.76
C THR A 81 12.88 1.33 0.59
N THR A 82 12.42 0.09 0.55
CA THR A 82 12.32 -0.79 1.73
C THR A 82 13.28 -1.97 1.57
N SER A 83 13.50 -2.70 2.67
CA SER A 83 14.33 -3.90 2.65
C SER A 83 13.48 -5.14 2.37
N PRO A 84 13.97 -6.12 1.59
CA PRO A 84 13.30 -7.40 1.46
C PRO A 84 13.01 -8.04 2.82
N PHE A 85 11.85 -8.67 2.95
CA PHE A 85 11.46 -9.42 4.14
C PHE A 85 11.29 -10.90 3.79
N ASP A 86 11.96 -11.78 4.54
CA ASP A 86 11.85 -13.22 4.33
C ASP A 86 10.56 -13.77 4.93
N LEU A 87 9.71 -14.33 4.07
CA LEU A 87 8.43 -14.93 4.43
C LEU A 87 8.52 -16.45 4.63
N THR A 88 9.72 -17.03 4.60
CA THR A 88 9.93 -18.46 4.86
C THR A 88 9.44 -18.81 6.26
N GLY A 89 8.49 -19.75 6.35
CA GLY A 89 7.89 -20.15 7.63
C GLY A 89 6.94 -19.11 8.24
N TYR A 90 6.54 -18.08 7.48
CA TYR A 90 5.64 -17.04 7.97
C TYR A 90 4.25 -17.60 8.30
N THR A 91 3.85 -17.47 9.57
CA THR A 91 2.57 -18.00 10.10
C THR A 91 1.75 -16.95 10.85
N ARG A 92 2.34 -15.80 11.19
CA ARG A 92 1.69 -14.75 11.97
C ARG A 92 2.24 -13.37 11.59
N PHE A 93 1.36 -12.37 11.60
CA PHE A 93 1.71 -10.96 11.39
C PHE A 93 2.14 -10.29 12.69
N HIS A 94 3.27 -9.58 12.66
CA HIS A 94 3.97 -9.10 13.86
C HIS A 94 4.24 -7.59 13.88
N LEU A 95 3.78 -6.84 12.87
CA LEU A 95 3.95 -5.38 12.84
C LEU A 95 3.29 -4.75 14.07
N ALA A 96 4.10 -4.15 14.95
CA ALA A 96 3.59 -3.29 16.00
C ALA A 96 2.82 -2.13 15.33
N PRO A 97 1.66 -1.72 15.86
CA PRO A 97 1.00 -0.53 15.35
C PRO A 97 2.02 0.62 15.40
N PRO A 98 2.16 1.42 14.32
CA PRO A 98 2.99 2.63 14.41
C PRO A 98 2.50 3.45 15.60
N ASP A 99 3.39 4.19 16.26
CA ASP A 99 2.99 5.19 17.25
C ASP A 99 2.09 6.21 16.55
N VAL A 100 0.78 5.94 16.55
CA VAL A 100 -0.23 6.86 16.06
C VAL A 100 -0.43 7.85 17.20
N ALA A 101 0.40 8.88 17.23
CA ALA A 101 0.04 10.12 17.91
C ALA A 101 -1.19 10.67 17.16
N LEU A 102 -2.38 10.36 17.71
CA LEU A 102 -3.65 11.02 17.40
C LEU A 102 -3.60 12.45 17.95
#